data_AF-A0A1M5XUJ5-F1
#
_entry.id   AF-A0A1M5XUJ5-F1
#
_cell.length_a   1.000
_cell.length_b   1.000
_cell.length_c   1.000
_cell.angle_alpha   90.00
_cell.angle_beta   90.00
_cell.angle_gamma   90.00
#
_symmetry.space_group_name_H-M   'P 1'
#
loop_
_entity.id
_entity.type
_entity.pdbx_description
1 polymer ?
#
loop_
_entity_poly.entity_id
_entity_poly.type
_entity_poly.pdbx_seq_one_letter_code
_entity_poly.pdbx_strand_id
1 'polypeptide(L)' 'MTDEIANTARLMKVAEAVVDELDRQGVAEALASLGFDPMEMAKAVIKAAEGDVIPFPGPRH' A
#
# COMPACT_ATOMS: atom_id res chain seq x y z
N MET A 1 2.60 -12.79 -18.11
CA MET A 1 2.74 -13.66 -16.92
C MET A 1 4.07 -13.47 -16.19
N THR A 2 5.24 -13.79 -16.75
CA THR A 2 6.53 -13.56 -16.05
C THR A 2 6.84 -12.07 -15.84
N ASP A 3 6.55 -11.24 -16.83
CA ASP A 3 6.79 -9.79 -16.76
C ASP A 3 5.86 -9.09 -15.77
N GLU A 4 4.62 -9.55 -15.65
CA GLU A 4 3.64 -9.04 -14.68
C GLU A 4 4.10 -9.34 -13.25
N ILE A 5 4.48 -10.60 -12.96
CA ILE A 5 5.00 -10.99 -11.63
C ILE A 5 6.25 -10.18 -11.26
N ALA A 6 7.16 -9.99 -12.22
CA ALA A 6 8.36 -9.19 -12.01
C ALA A 6 8.01 -7.71 -11.76
N ASN A 7 6.98 -7.19 -12.43
CA ASN A 7 6.49 -5.83 -12.23
C ASN A 7 5.85 -5.66 -10.84
N THR A 8 4.95 -6.54 -10.43
CA THR A 8 4.34 -6.55 -9.09
C THR A 8 5.41 -6.56 -8.00
N ALA A 9 6.44 -7.40 -8.15
CA ALA A 9 7.54 -7.48 -7.19
C ALA A 9 8.35 -6.18 -7.09
N ARG A 10 8.54 -5.46 -8.20
CA ARG A 10 9.18 -4.13 -8.18
C ARG A 10 8.29 -3.10 -7.49
N LEU A 11 7.00 -3.10 -7.78
CA LEU A 11 6.04 -2.19 -7.14
C LEU A 11 5.94 -2.41 -5.63
N MET A 12 5.99 -3.66 -5.17
CA MET A 12 6.03 -3.98 -3.74
C MET A 12 7.26 -3.39 -3.04
N LYS A 13 8.45 -3.48 -3.66
CA LYS A 13 9.66 -2.85 -3.10
C LYS A 13 9.58 -1.33 -3.03
N VAL A 14 8.94 -0.71 -4.03
CA VAL A 14 8.70 0.75 -4.02
C VAL A 14 7.70 1.10 -2.92
N ALA A 15 6.64 0.32 -2.75
CA ALA A 15 5.68 0.49 -1.67
C ALA A 15 6.32 0.38 -0.28
N GLU A 16 7.18 -0.62 -0.07
CA GLU A 16 7.97 -0.76 1.17
C GLU A 16 8.79 0.50 1.45
N ALA A 17 9.58 0.96 0.47
CA ALA A 17 10.40 2.16 0.65
C ALA A 17 9.59 3.43 0.94
N VAL A 18 8.40 3.57 0.34
CA VAL A 18 7.49 4.69 0.62
C VAL A 18 6.92 4.57 2.03
N VAL A 19 6.43 3.39 2.44
CA VAL A 19 5.86 3.17 3.77
C VAL A 19 6.91 3.40 4.86
N ASP A 20 8.15 2.94 4.65
CA ASP A 20 9.27 3.18 5.57
C ASP A 20 9.55 4.68 5.72
N GLU A 21 9.46 5.46 4.64
CA GLU A 21 9.64 6.90 4.68
C GLU A 21 8.47 7.61 5.37
N LEU A 22 7.23 7.13 5.17
CA LEU A 22 6.06 7.64 5.88
C LEU A 22 6.19 7.38 7.39
N ASP A 23 6.73 6.22 7.79
CA ASP A 23 7.00 5.91 9.19
C ASP A 23 8.08 6.83 9.76
N ARG A 24 9.20 6.99 9.04
CA ARG A 24 10.31 7.87 9.43
C ARG A 24 9.88 9.33 9.63
N GLN A 25 8.88 9.80 8.87
CA GLN A 25 8.32 11.15 8.98
C GLN A 25 7.15 11.26 9.98
N GLY A 26 6.71 10.17 10.60
CA GLY A 26 5.56 10.14 11.51
C GLY A 26 4.20 10.21 10.80
N VAL A 27 4.16 10.10 9.47
CA VAL A 27 2.92 10.10 8.68
C VAL A 27 2.19 8.76 8.82
N ALA A 28 2.92 7.65 8.96
CA ALA A 28 2.31 6.33 9.19
C ALA A 28 1.44 6.32 10.46
N GLU A 29 1.88 6.97 11.53
CA GLU A 29 1.12 7.11 12.78
C GLU A 29 -0.13 7.97 12.61
N ALA A 30 -0.05 9.05 11.83
CA ALA A 30 -1.20 9.89 11.49
C ALA A 30 -2.26 9.11 10.69
N LEU A 31 -1.83 8.28 9.73
CA LEU A 31 -2.72 7.40 8.97
C LEU A 31 -3.35 6.32 9.86
N ALA A 32 -2.57 5.72 10.75
CA ALA A 32 -3.06 4.73 11.72
C ALA A 32 -4.11 5.33 12.68
N SER A 33 -3.90 6.57 13.12
CA SER A 33 -4.86 7.33 13.95
C SER A 33 -6.20 7.58 13.25
N LEU A 34 -6.18 7.63 11.92
CA LEU A 34 -7.38 7.72 11.07
C LEU A 34 -7.95 6.34 10.70
N GLY A 35 -7.39 5.25 11.25
CA GLY A 35 -7.84 3.88 11.02
C GLY A 35 -7.30 3.23 9.74
N PHE A 36 -6.26 3.80 9.13
CA PHE A 36 -5.64 3.26 7.92
C PHE A 36 -4.30 2.56 8.21
N ASP A 37 -4.07 1.42 7.56
CA ASP A 37 -2.76 0.76 7.53
C ASP A 37 -2.05 1.10 6.21
N PRO A 38 -0.97 1.91 6.22
CA PRO A 38 -0.26 2.36 5.02
C PRO A 38 0.20 1.23 4.09
N MET A 39 0.62 0.09 4.66
CA MET A 39 1.08 -1.06 3.89
C MET A 39 -0.08 -1.76 3.19
N GLU A 40 -1.21 -1.92 3.87
CA GLU A 40 -2.41 -2.47 3.26
C GLU A 40 -3.01 -1.52 2.20
N MET A 41 -2.89 -0.19 2.39
CA MET A 41 -3.24 0.77 1.32
C MET A 41 -2.38 0.55 0.08
N ALA A 42 -1.07 0.45 0.26
CA ALA A 42 -0.15 0.31 -0.86
C ALA A 42 -0.39 -0.99 -1.64
N LYS A 43 -0.64 -2.11 -0.94
CA LYS A 43 -1.02 -3.39 -1.56
C LYS A 43 -2.34 -3.28 -2.33
N ALA A 44 -3.35 -2.61 -1.77
CA ALA A 44 -4.63 -2.42 -2.43
C ALA A 44 -4.48 -1.58 -3.72
N VAL A 45 -3.66 -0.52 -3.69
CA VAL A 45 -3.38 0.31 -4.86
C VAL A 45 -2.66 -0.47 -5.96
N ILE A 46 -1.65 -1.28 -5.61
CA ILE A 46 -0.92 -2.11 -6.58
C ILE A 46 -1.86 -3.08 -7.28
N LYS A 47 -2.69 -3.79 -6.51
CA LYS A 47 -3.69 -4.72 -7.05
C LYS A 47 -4.73 -4.01 -7.92
N ALA A 48 -5.21 -2.83 -7.50
CA ALA A 48 -6.12 -2.02 -8.31
C ALA A 48 -5.50 -1.58 -9.65
N ALA A 49 -4.20 -1.26 -9.66
CA ALA A 49 -3.47 -0.96 -10.90
C ALA A 49 -3.35 -2.17 -11.84
N GLU A 50 -3.38 -3.38 -11.28
CA GLU A 50 -3.42 -4.65 -12.03
C GLU A 50 -4.84 -5.03 -12.49
N GLY A 51 -5.85 -4.23 -12.12
CA GLY A 51 -7.26 -4.44 -12.50
C GLY A 51 -8.09 -5.18 -11.45
N ASP A 52 -7.51 -5.54 -10.31
CA ASP A 52 -8.24 -6.17 -9.20
C ASP A 52 -9.02 -5.12 -8.41
N VAL A 53 -10.35 -5.25 -8.37
CA VAL A 53 -11.18 -4.40 -7.51
C VAL A 53 -11.03 -4.86 -6.05
N ILE A 54 -10.19 -4.17 -5.29
CA ILE A 54 -9.98 -4.42 -3.87
C ILE A 54 -10.92 -3.51 -3.06
N PRO A 55 -11.88 -4.06 -2.29
CA PRO A 55 -12.61 -3.28 -1.29
C PRO A 55 -11.60 -2.75 -0.27
N PHE A 56 -11.44 -1.44 -0.22
CA PHE A 56 -10.58 -0.79 0.76
C PHE A 56 -11.43 -0.48 1.99
N PRO A 57 -11.27 -1.20 3.12
CA PRO A 57 -12.03 -0.89 4.31
C PRO A 57 -11.63 0.50 4.76
N GLY A 58 -12.59 1.43 4.75
CA GLY A 58 -12.40 2.77 5.27
C GLY A 58 -12.07 2.77 6.77
N PRO A 59 -11.96 3.96 7.38
CA PRO A 59 -11.67 4.11 8.80
C PRO A 59 -12.55 3.16 9.63
N ARG A 60 -11.92 2.32 10.47
CA ARG A 60 -12.66 1.54 11.46
C ARG A 60 -13.22 2.53 12.49
N HIS A 61 -14.54 2.71 12.49
CA HIS A 61 -15.25 3.45 13.53
C HIS A 61 -15.19 2.73 14.88
#